data_AF-A0A7C7L3U2-F1
#
_entry.id   AF-A0A7C7L3U2-F1
#
_cell.length_a   1.000
_cell.length_b   1.000
_cell.length_c   1.000
_cell.angle_alpha   90.00
_cell.angle_beta   90.00
_cell.angle_gamma   90.00
#
_symmetry.space_group_name_H-M   'P 1'
#
loop_
_entity.id
_entity.type
_entity.pdbx_description
1 polymer ?
#
loop_
_entity_poly.entity_id
_entity_poly.type
_entity_poly.pdbx_seq_one_letter_code
_entity_poly.pdbx_strand_id
1 'polypeptide(L)'
;DIIFPDAADSLAAHNNAGDFITNVGSDSAIWLTGQYDSISRIYVPGLRIISLITPGNGAATVDLRRSDHAHFWDVGIEALLLTDGANFRNLNYHTSNDVADSLNFSFMGNNVKAVIANLCVLAGIQHSDAAYINVSPTPLNTEDLLTETAQLHIYPNPSGTQVLIKVNGAGKILVYDLEIMDEAGRLILQKPVNLDGDGIPLDVSEWAAGVYTVKAHNESQSLSQNMIVQ
;
A
#
# COMPACT_ATOMS: atom_id res chain seq x y z
N ASP A 1 -22.53 9.39 -35.71
CA ASP A 1 -22.80 9.65 -34.29
C ASP A 1 -21.52 9.63 -33.48
N ILE A 2 -21.46 10.46 -32.44
CA ILE A 2 -20.32 10.50 -31.50
C ILE A 2 -20.44 9.29 -30.59
N ILE A 3 -19.36 8.49 -30.47
CA ILE A 3 -19.35 7.24 -29.66
C ILE A 3 -19.47 7.54 -28.15
N PHE A 4 -18.92 8.68 -27.71
CA PHE A 4 -18.90 9.10 -26.30
C PHE A 4 -19.53 10.49 -26.13
N PRO A 5 -20.87 10.62 -26.25
CA PRO A 5 -21.55 11.92 -26.17
C PRO A 5 -21.33 12.62 -24.83
N ASP A 6 -21.43 11.89 -23.71
CA ASP A 6 -21.25 12.47 -22.36
C ASP A 6 -19.83 13.04 -22.14
N ALA A 7 -18.82 12.38 -22.71
CA ALA A 7 -17.45 12.88 -22.68
C ALA A 7 -17.32 14.15 -23.52
N ALA A 8 -17.92 14.19 -24.72
CA ALA A 8 -17.92 15.38 -25.57
C ALA A 8 -18.63 16.56 -24.89
N ASP A 9 -19.76 16.32 -24.22
CA ASP A 9 -20.50 17.33 -23.47
C ASP A 9 -19.69 17.85 -22.27
N SER A 10 -19.01 16.96 -21.54
CA SER A 10 -18.11 17.33 -20.44
C SER A 10 -16.95 18.22 -20.93
N LEU A 11 -16.35 17.89 -22.08
CA LEU A 11 -15.30 18.72 -22.68
C LEU A 11 -15.84 20.09 -23.09
N ALA A 12 -16.99 20.14 -23.76
CA ALA A 12 -17.62 21.38 -24.19
C ALA A 12 -17.94 22.30 -22.99
N ALA A 13 -18.43 21.74 -21.88
CA ALA A 13 -18.70 22.46 -20.65
C ALA A 13 -17.44 23.09 -20.00
N HIS A 14 -16.25 22.57 -20.32
CA HIS A 14 -14.95 23.07 -19.87
C HIS A 14 -14.18 23.81 -20.98
N ASN A 15 -14.87 24.35 -22.00
CA ASN A 15 -14.24 25.06 -23.12
C ASN A 15 -13.19 24.21 -23.85
N ASN A 16 -13.37 22.88 -23.89
CA ASN A 16 -12.42 21.91 -24.43
C ASN A 16 -11.04 21.94 -23.77
N ALA A 17 -10.94 22.39 -22.51
CA ALA A 17 -9.69 22.35 -21.76
C ALA A 17 -9.23 20.91 -21.52
N GLY A 18 -7.94 20.67 -21.73
CA GLY A 18 -7.26 19.41 -21.45
C GLY A 18 -6.83 19.25 -19.99
N ASP A 19 -7.70 19.61 -19.03
CA ASP A 19 -7.43 19.65 -17.58
C ASP A 19 -7.87 18.37 -16.83
N PHE A 20 -7.89 17.24 -17.52
CA PHE A 20 -8.40 15.96 -17.01
C PHE A 20 -7.51 14.78 -17.40
N ILE A 21 -7.65 13.68 -16.67
CA ILE A 21 -7.16 12.36 -17.07
C ILE A 21 -8.31 11.56 -17.66
N THR A 22 -8.04 10.80 -18.71
CA THR A 22 -9.00 9.84 -19.26
C THR A 22 -8.82 8.49 -18.57
N ASN A 23 -9.90 7.94 -18.04
CA ASN A 23 -9.94 6.58 -17.48
C ASN A 23 -10.69 5.66 -18.46
N VAL A 24 -9.95 4.82 -19.18
CA VAL A 24 -10.53 3.98 -20.24
C VAL A 24 -10.56 2.52 -19.81
N GLY A 25 -11.74 1.91 -19.84
CA GLY A 25 -11.94 0.47 -19.62
C GLY A 25 -12.68 -0.18 -20.79
N SER A 26 -12.56 -1.50 -20.92
CA SER A 26 -13.46 -2.32 -21.74
C SER A 26 -14.83 -2.48 -21.05
N ASP A 27 -15.82 -3.02 -21.76
CA ASP A 27 -17.12 -3.39 -21.20
C ASP A 27 -17.02 -4.39 -20.03
N SER A 28 -16.03 -5.29 -20.06
CA SER A 28 -15.72 -6.16 -18.91
C SER A 28 -15.20 -5.40 -17.69
N ALA A 29 -14.53 -4.26 -17.88
CA ALA A 29 -13.89 -3.50 -16.81
C ALA A 29 -14.77 -2.38 -16.20
N ILE A 30 -16.08 -2.36 -16.44
CA ILE A 30 -16.99 -1.32 -15.95
C ILE A 30 -16.89 -1.12 -14.44
N TRP A 31 -16.82 -2.21 -13.67
CA TRP A 31 -16.71 -2.13 -12.20
C TRP A 31 -15.37 -1.48 -11.79
N LEU A 32 -14.28 -1.83 -12.47
CA LEU A 32 -12.94 -1.33 -12.19
C LEU A 32 -12.83 0.16 -12.55
N THR A 33 -13.40 0.57 -13.69
CA THR A 33 -13.52 1.98 -14.08
C THR A 33 -14.33 2.77 -13.06
N GLY A 34 -15.50 2.26 -12.64
CA GLY A 34 -16.35 2.92 -11.65
C GLY A 34 -15.72 3.02 -10.26
N GLN A 35 -14.95 2.01 -9.85
CA GLN A 35 -14.17 2.06 -8.62
C GLN A 35 -13.08 3.13 -8.70
N TYR A 36 -12.30 3.15 -9.80
CA TYR A 36 -11.27 4.17 -10.02
C TYR A 36 -11.83 5.57 -9.86
N ASP A 37 -12.97 5.86 -10.49
CA ASP A 37 -13.65 7.15 -10.40
C ASP A 37 -14.10 7.48 -8.98
N SER A 38 -14.73 6.53 -8.30
CA SER A 38 -15.30 6.73 -6.96
C SER A 38 -14.22 7.00 -5.92
N ILE A 39 -13.16 6.19 -5.92
CA ILE A 39 -12.04 6.33 -4.98
C ILE A 39 -11.24 7.58 -5.27
N SER A 40 -10.95 7.88 -6.54
CA SER A 40 -10.22 9.09 -6.90
C SER A 40 -10.99 10.36 -6.53
N ARG A 41 -12.32 10.36 -6.66
CA ARG A 41 -13.16 11.49 -6.24
C ARG A 41 -13.10 11.75 -4.73
N ILE A 42 -12.95 10.70 -3.92
CA ILE A 42 -12.85 10.80 -2.46
C ILE A 42 -11.47 11.32 -2.04
N TYR A 43 -10.40 10.71 -2.55
CA TYR A 43 -9.04 10.96 -2.05
C TYR A 43 -8.26 12.01 -2.86
N VAL A 44 -8.70 12.30 -4.09
CA VAL A 44 -8.05 13.26 -5.01
C VAL A 44 -9.11 14.11 -5.73
N PRO A 45 -9.97 14.85 -5.01
CA PRO A 45 -11.07 15.61 -5.61
C PRO A 45 -10.64 16.69 -6.62
N GLY A 46 -9.35 17.10 -6.59
CA GLY A 46 -8.77 18.03 -7.55
C GLY A 46 -8.37 17.41 -8.89
N LEU A 47 -8.47 16.08 -9.06
CA LEU A 47 -8.22 15.41 -10.33
C LEU A 47 -9.55 15.23 -11.08
N ARG A 48 -9.72 15.97 -12.17
CA ARG A 48 -10.84 15.75 -13.09
C ARG A 48 -10.60 14.46 -13.87
N ILE A 49 -11.57 13.56 -13.85
CA ILE A 49 -11.53 12.28 -14.57
C ILE A 49 -12.68 12.24 -15.57
N ILE A 50 -12.39 11.82 -16.80
CA ILE A 50 -13.40 11.50 -17.81
C ILE A 50 -13.27 10.03 -18.15
N SER A 51 -14.32 9.26 -17.88
CA SER A 51 -14.30 7.81 -18.07
C SER A 51 -14.93 7.41 -19.39
N LEU A 52 -14.27 6.51 -20.10
CA LEU A 52 -14.71 5.96 -21.38
C LEU A 52 -14.80 4.44 -21.27
N ILE A 53 -15.95 3.87 -21.58
CA ILE A 53 -16.13 2.42 -21.68
C ILE A 53 -16.17 2.04 -23.15
N THR A 54 -15.16 1.31 -23.60
CA THR A 54 -15.12 0.84 -24.99
C THR A 54 -15.88 -0.48 -25.17
N PRO A 55 -16.66 -0.64 -26.26
CA PRO A 55 -17.35 -1.90 -26.55
C PRO A 55 -16.37 -3.05 -26.84
N GLY A 56 -16.59 -4.21 -26.20
CA GLY A 56 -15.72 -5.39 -26.30
C GLY A 56 -14.27 -5.06 -25.94
N ASN A 57 -13.34 -5.53 -26.76
CA ASN A 57 -11.92 -5.18 -26.61
C ASN A 57 -11.56 -3.81 -27.22
N GLY A 58 -12.53 -3.03 -27.67
CA GLY A 58 -12.29 -1.72 -28.28
C GLY A 58 -11.86 -1.72 -29.74
N ALA A 59 -12.22 -2.77 -30.50
CA ALA A 59 -12.06 -2.80 -31.95
C ALA A 59 -12.76 -1.63 -32.67
N ALA A 60 -13.85 -1.10 -32.10
CA ALA A 60 -14.56 0.08 -32.62
C ALA A 60 -13.93 1.43 -32.22
N THR A 61 -12.93 1.43 -31.33
CA THR A 61 -12.26 2.63 -30.80
C THR A 61 -10.74 2.43 -30.80
N VAL A 62 -10.17 2.18 -31.98
CA VAL A 62 -8.78 1.74 -32.15
C VAL A 62 -7.74 2.65 -31.49
N ASP A 63 -7.98 3.96 -31.43
CA ASP A 63 -7.07 4.90 -30.75
C ASP A 63 -6.96 4.63 -29.24
N LEU A 64 -8.04 4.15 -28.61
CA LEU A 64 -8.06 3.78 -27.20
C LEU A 64 -7.36 2.44 -26.92
N ARG A 65 -6.89 1.74 -27.96
CA ARG A 65 -6.06 0.53 -27.85
C ARG A 65 -4.57 0.80 -28.01
N ARG A 66 -4.13 2.06 -28.16
CA ARG A 66 -2.72 2.43 -28.40
C ARG A 66 -1.88 2.51 -27.12
N SER A 67 -1.87 1.44 -26.33
CA SER A 67 -0.95 1.23 -25.18
C SER A 67 -0.96 -0.26 -24.78
N ASP A 68 -0.21 -0.63 -23.75
CA ASP A 68 0.05 -2.02 -23.39
C ASP A 68 -1.19 -2.76 -22.87
N HIS A 69 -2.17 -2.03 -22.32
CA HIS A 69 -3.43 -2.57 -21.81
C HIS A 69 -4.24 -3.34 -22.86
N ALA A 70 -4.08 -3.03 -24.15
CA ALA A 70 -4.83 -3.68 -25.22
C ALA A 70 -4.63 -5.19 -25.28
N HIS A 71 -3.41 -5.67 -24.98
CA HIS A 71 -3.13 -7.12 -24.95
C HIS A 71 -3.84 -7.82 -23.80
N PHE A 72 -4.08 -7.13 -22.68
CA PHE A 72 -4.87 -7.66 -21.57
C PHE A 72 -6.33 -7.85 -21.99
N TRP A 73 -6.91 -6.84 -22.66
CA TRP A 73 -8.26 -6.95 -23.21
C TRP A 73 -8.40 -8.10 -24.21
N ASP A 74 -7.39 -8.36 -25.04
CA ASP A 74 -7.42 -9.43 -26.05
C ASP A 74 -7.46 -10.84 -25.44
N VAL A 75 -6.96 -11.01 -24.22
CA VAL A 75 -7.01 -12.28 -23.47
C VAL A 75 -8.07 -12.27 -22.37
N GLY A 76 -8.97 -11.28 -22.35
CA GLY A 76 -10.07 -11.19 -21.39
C GLY A 76 -9.66 -10.76 -19.98
N ILE A 77 -8.48 -10.16 -19.80
CA ILE A 77 -8.05 -9.57 -18.54
C ILE A 77 -8.52 -8.11 -18.47
N GLU A 78 -9.19 -7.76 -17.38
CA GLU A 78 -9.64 -6.41 -17.10
C GLU A 78 -8.44 -5.49 -16.84
N ALA A 79 -8.37 -4.38 -17.56
CA ALA A 79 -7.32 -3.39 -17.43
C ALA A 79 -7.86 -1.99 -17.72
N LEU A 80 -7.25 -0.98 -17.10
CA LEU A 80 -7.52 0.43 -17.37
C LEU A 80 -6.36 1.07 -18.11
N LEU A 81 -6.67 1.93 -19.09
CA LEU A 81 -5.73 2.92 -19.62
C LEU A 81 -6.04 4.26 -18.95
N LEU A 82 -5.08 4.73 -18.15
CA LEU A 82 -5.09 6.08 -17.58
C LEU A 82 -4.19 6.96 -18.45
N THR A 83 -4.76 7.92 -19.16
CA THR A 83 -4.00 8.70 -20.14
C THR A 83 -4.40 10.17 -20.17
N ASP A 84 -3.40 11.04 -20.33
CA ASP A 84 -3.60 12.45 -20.64
C ASP A 84 -3.71 12.69 -22.16
N GLY A 85 -3.97 11.65 -22.95
CA GLY A 85 -4.15 11.75 -24.40
C GLY A 85 -2.88 11.67 -25.23
N ALA A 86 -1.69 11.60 -24.61
CA ALA A 86 -0.42 11.40 -25.33
C ALA A 86 -0.29 12.32 -26.56
N ASN A 87 -0.09 11.78 -27.77
CA ASN A 87 0.04 12.55 -29.01
C ASN A 87 -1.19 13.42 -29.38
N PHE A 88 -2.35 13.21 -28.75
CA PHE A 88 -3.54 14.05 -28.97
C PHE A 88 -3.50 15.35 -28.14
N ARG A 89 -2.67 15.42 -27.10
CA ARG A 89 -2.52 16.62 -26.25
C ARG A 89 -1.07 17.10 -26.06
N ASN A 90 -0.07 16.28 -26.43
CA ASN A 90 1.35 16.62 -26.41
C ASN A 90 1.89 16.81 -27.84
N LEU A 91 2.13 18.07 -28.23
CA LEU A 91 2.70 18.42 -29.55
C LEU A 91 4.17 18.00 -29.70
N ASN A 92 4.86 17.70 -28.60
CA ASN A 92 6.25 17.29 -28.60
C ASN A 92 6.43 15.76 -28.65
N TYR A 93 5.35 14.98 -28.68
CA TYR A 93 5.39 13.52 -28.64
C TYR A 93 6.34 12.93 -29.71
N HIS A 94 7.21 12.00 -29.31
CA HIS A 94 8.26 11.39 -30.17
C HIS A 94 9.26 12.40 -30.77
N THR A 95 9.47 13.54 -30.12
CA THR A 95 10.51 14.52 -30.50
C THR A 95 11.53 14.71 -29.39
N SER A 96 12.64 15.38 -29.70
CA SER A 96 13.64 15.77 -28.68
C SER A 96 13.12 16.79 -27.65
N ASN A 97 11.95 17.39 -27.90
CA ASN A 97 11.33 18.37 -27.00
C ASN A 97 10.32 17.73 -26.04
N ASP A 98 10.18 16.40 -26.07
CA ASP A 98 9.42 15.64 -25.05
C ASP A 98 10.27 15.54 -23.77
N VAL A 99 10.28 16.63 -23.01
CA VAL A 99 11.20 16.83 -21.88
C VAL A 99 10.45 17.04 -20.57
N ALA A 100 11.10 16.72 -19.45
CA ALA A 100 10.53 16.84 -18.10
C ALA A 100 10.01 18.25 -17.79
N ASP A 101 10.67 19.29 -18.31
CA ASP A 101 10.28 20.69 -18.10
C ASP A 101 8.88 21.03 -18.67
N SER A 102 8.38 20.22 -19.61
CA SER A 102 7.03 20.37 -20.17
C SER A 102 5.93 19.74 -19.31
N LEU A 103 6.30 18.99 -18.26
CA LEU A 103 5.35 18.28 -17.41
C LEU A 103 4.70 19.21 -16.38
N ASN A 104 3.39 19.04 -16.21
CA ASN A 104 2.69 19.57 -15.04
C ASN A 104 2.82 18.59 -13.87
N PHE A 105 3.81 18.79 -13.00
CA PHE A 105 4.07 17.91 -11.86
C PHE A 105 2.92 17.85 -10.84
N SER A 106 2.11 18.91 -10.71
CA SER A 106 0.94 18.90 -9.83
C SER A 106 -0.14 17.96 -10.38
N PHE A 107 -0.43 18.05 -11.68
CA PHE A 107 -1.34 17.14 -12.36
C PHE A 107 -0.82 15.69 -12.31
N MET A 108 0.45 15.47 -12.64
CA MET A 108 1.08 14.14 -12.54
C MET A 108 1.01 13.57 -11.11
N GLY A 109 1.31 14.38 -10.10
CA GLY A 109 1.22 13.97 -8.69
C GLY A 109 -0.19 13.57 -8.28
N ASN A 110 -1.22 14.24 -8.79
CA ASN A 110 -2.62 13.87 -8.55
C ASN A 110 -2.98 12.54 -9.22
N ASN A 111 -2.48 12.26 -10.43
CA ASN A 111 -2.65 10.95 -11.08
C ASN A 111 -2.02 9.82 -10.24
N VAL A 112 -0.81 10.04 -9.72
CA VAL A 112 -0.13 9.06 -8.84
C VAL A 112 -0.93 8.81 -7.57
N LYS A 113 -1.41 9.86 -6.90
CA LYS A 113 -2.26 9.73 -5.70
C LYS A 113 -3.53 8.93 -5.98
N ALA A 114 -4.17 9.15 -7.13
CA ALA A 114 -5.39 8.46 -7.53
C ALA A 114 -5.16 6.96 -7.74
N VAL A 115 -4.04 6.59 -8.37
CA VAL A 115 -3.63 5.18 -8.51
C VAL A 115 -3.32 4.55 -7.15
N ILE A 116 -2.56 5.23 -6.29
CA ILE A 116 -2.23 4.71 -4.95
C ILE A 116 -3.51 4.49 -4.12
N ALA A 117 -4.43 5.45 -4.11
CA ALA A 117 -5.68 5.32 -3.36
C ALA A 117 -6.49 4.09 -3.81
N ASN A 118 -6.58 3.88 -5.14
CA ASN A 118 -7.25 2.71 -5.69
C ASN A 118 -6.54 1.40 -5.37
N LEU A 119 -5.21 1.38 -5.45
CA LEU A 119 -4.42 0.22 -5.09
C LEU A 119 -4.61 -0.16 -3.62
N CYS A 120 -4.63 0.81 -2.71
CA CYS A 120 -4.89 0.56 -1.29
C CYS A 120 -6.28 -0.06 -1.05
N VAL A 121 -7.29 0.40 -1.78
CA VAL A 121 -8.66 -0.17 -1.68
C VAL A 121 -8.72 -1.58 -2.26
N LEU A 122 -8.13 -1.81 -3.44
CA LEU A 122 -8.10 -3.12 -4.12
C LEU A 122 -7.29 -4.16 -3.35
N ALA A 123 -6.15 -3.76 -2.78
CA ALA A 123 -5.33 -4.63 -1.95
C ALA A 123 -6.10 -5.10 -0.70
N GLY A 124 -7.12 -4.36 -0.29
CA GLY A 124 -7.84 -4.57 0.95
C GLY A 124 -6.96 -4.33 2.18
N ILE A 125 -7.58 -4.34 3.36
CA ILE A 125 -6.84 -4.40 4.61
C ILE A 125 -6.38 -5.85 4.80
N GLN A 126 -5.09 -6.11 4.59
CA GLN A 126 -4.50 -7.44 4.85
C GLN A 126 -4.18 -7.64 6.35
N HIS A 127 -3.90 -6.55 7.07
CA HIS A 127 -3.75 -6.47 8.52
C HIS A 127 -3.89 -5.00 8.94
N SER A 128 -4.89 -4.64 9.74
CA SER A 128 -4.95 -3.36 10.44
C SER A 128 -4.85 -3.63 11.93
N ASP A 129 -3.72 -3.24 12.52
CA ASP A 129 -3.56 -3.13 13.96
C ASP A 129 -3.45 -1.63 14.31
N ALA A 130 -3.97 -1.23 15.47
CA ALA A 130 -4.01 0.16 15.89
C ALA A 130 -3.39 0.29 17.29
N ALA A 131 -2.30 1.05 17.39
CA ALA A 131 -1.69 1.39 18.68
C ALA A 131 -1.93 2.87 19.00
N TYR A 132 -2.42 3.14 20.21
CA TYR A 132 -2.50 4.48 20.75
C TYR A 132 -1.27 4.71 21.64
N ILE A 133 -0.39 5.64 21.25
CA ILE A 133 0.77 6.03 22.05
C ILE A 133 0.51 7.44 22.61
N ASN A 134 0.67 7.61 23.92
CA ASN A 134 0.68 8.93 24.53
C ASN A 134 1.98 9.64 24.18
N VAL A 135 1.93 10.65 23.32
CA VAL A 135 3.10 11.48 23.03
C VAL A 135 3.24 12.50 24.17
N SER A 136 4.25 12.33 25.02
CA SER A 136 4.58 13.34 26.04
C SER A 136 5.11 14.61 25.36
N PRO A 137 4.55 15.80 25.66
CA PRO A 137 5.05 17.07 25.14
C PRO A 137 6.33 17.55 25.84
N THR A 138 6.93 16.72 26.70
CA THR A 138 8.13 17.10 27.46
C THR A 138 9.36 16.96 26.55
N PRO A 139 10.20 18.00 26.39
CA PRO A 139 11.40 17.92 25.57
C PRO A 139 12.30 16.78 26.06
N LEU A 140 12.68 15.87 25.16
CA LEU A 140 13.70 14.86 25.45
C LEU A 140 15.02 15.55 25.77
N ASN A 141 15.60 15.25 26.93
CA ASN A 141 16.95 15.68 27.28
C ASN A 141 17.96 14.72 26.64
N THR A 142 19.08 15.24 26.12
CA THR A 142 20.08 14.45 25.38
C THR A 142 20.82 13.41 26.23
N GLU A 143 20.70 13.45 27.56
CA GLU A 143 21.23 12.40 28.44
C GLU A 143 20.46 11.07 28.33
N ASP A 144 19.19 11.07 27.89
CA ASP A 144 18.38 9.84 27.76
C ASP A 144 18.63 9.08 26.44
N LEU A 145 19.34 9.70 25.49
CA LEU A 145 19.68 9.14 24.16
C LEU A 145 20.90 8.20 24.17
N LEU A 146 21.51 7.95 25.33
CA LEU A 146 22.57 6.94 25.50
C LEU A 146 22.03 5.53 25.76
N THR A 147 20.71 5.32 25.67
CA THR A 147 20.13 3.99 25.78
C THR A 147 20.49 3.17 24.55
N GLU A 148 21.23 2.08 24.75
CA GLU A 148 21.45 1.04 23.75
C GLU A 148 20.11 0.72 23.06
N THR A 149 20.08 0.64 21.73
CA THR A 149 18.82 0.33 21.04
C THR A 149 18.35 -1.04 21.50
N ALA A 150 17.17 -1.09 22.12
CA ALA A 150 16.63 -2.35 22.62
C ALA A 150 16.42 -3.33 21.46
N GLN A 151 16.87 -4.57 21.60
CA GLN A 151 16.73 -5.61 20.60
C GLN A 151 16.12 -6.86 21.22
N LEU A 152 15.07 -7.38 20.59
CA LEU A 152 14.55 -8.71 20.87
C LEU A 152 15.52 -9.75 20.31
N HIS A 153 15.89 -10.72 21.15
CA HIS A 153 16.77 -11.83 20.83
C HIS A 153 16.06 -13.13 21.19
N ILE A 154 15.95 -14.04 20.21
CA ILE A 154 15.32 -15.35 20.35
C ILE A 154 16.36 -16.42 20.02
N TYR A 155 16.67 -17.30 20.98
CA TYR A 155 17.65 -18.37 20.78
C TYR A 155 17.35 -19.63 21.60
N PRO A 156 17.66 -20.84 21.10
CA PRO A 156 18.08 -21.12 19.74
C PRO A 156 16.94 -20.81 18.74
N ASN A 157 17.31 -20.40 17.54
CA ASN A 157 16.36 -20.14 16.46
C ASN A 157 17.04 -20.57 15.15
N PRO A 158 16.65 -21.71 14.54
CA PRO A 158 15.46 -22.53 14.83
C PRO A 158 15.51 -23.37 16.13
N SER A 159 14.34 -23.84 16.61
CA SER A 159 14.22 -24.80 17.73
C SER A 159 12.99 -25.70 17.59
N GLY A 160 13.06 -26.94 18.10
CA GLY A 160 11.93 -27.88 18.14
C GLY A 160 11.48 -28.26 19.56
N THR A 161 12.02 -27.61 20.60
CA THR A 161 11.68 -27.92 21.99
C THR A 161 11.46 -26.66 22.80
N GLN A 162 12.47 -25.80 22.90
CA GLN A 162 12.40 -24.60 23.71
C GLN A 162 13.20 -23.48 23.07
N VAL A 163 12.70 -22.25 23.18
CA VAL A 163 13.44 -21.03 22.88
C VAL A 163 13.54 -20.16 24.13
N LEU A 164 14.59 -19.34 24.20
CA LEU A 164 14.71 -18.26 25.15
C LEU A 164 14.44 -16.94 24.44
N ILE A 165 13.55 -16.15 25.02
CA ILE A 165 13.18 -14.81 24.52
C ILE A 165 13.77 -13.79 25.48
N LYS A 166 14.61 -12.89 24.97
CA LYS A 166 15.29 -11.86 25.77
C LYS A 166 15.25 -10.52 25.05
N VAL A 167 15.23 -9.42 25.82
CA VAL A 167 15.50 -8.09 25.29
C VAL A 167 16.86 -7.60 25.80
N ASN A 168 17.77 -7.28 24.88
CA ASN A 168 19.06 -6.64 25.18
C ASN A 168 18.93 -5.13 24.99
N GLY A 169 19.72 -4.32 25.70
CA GLY A 169 19.79 -2.87 25.50
C GLY A 169 18.60 -2.06 26.00
N ALA A 170 17.51 -2.70 26.44
CA ALA A 170 16.46 -2.01 27.16
C ALA A 170 17.02 -1.42 28.46
N GLY A 171 16.80 -0.13 28.72
CA GLY A 171 17.15 0.50 30.00
C GLY A 171 16.33 -0.10 31.17
N LYS A 172 15.87 0.73 32.13
CA LYS A 172 15.02 0.27 33.26
C LYS A 172 13.60 -0.23 32.86
N ILE A 173 13.40 -0.58 31.59
CA ILE A 173 12.12 -1.02 31.04
C ILE A 173 12.08 -2.55 31.12
N LEU A 174 11.31 -3.07 32.07
CA LEU A 174 11.37 -4.48 32.45
C LEU A 174 10.13 -5.27 32.00
N VAL A 175 8.96 -4.63 31.87
CA VAL A 175 7.70 -5.31 31.57
C VAL A 175 7.29 -5.04 30.11
N TYR A 176 7.02 -6.11 29.39
CA TYR A 176 6.50 -6.11 28.03
C TYR A 176 5.23 -6.95 27.96
N ASP A 177 4.30 -6.58 27.10
CA ASP A 177 3.28 -7.50 26.62
C ASP A 177 3.86 -8.29 25.44
N LEU A 178 3.96 -9.61 25.61
CA LEU A 178 4.53 -10.52 24.63
C LEU A 178 3.40 -11.18 23.85
N GLU A 179 3.37 -10.94 22.55
CA GLU A 179 2.46 -11.54 21.59
C GLU A 179 3.24 -12.48 20.67
N ILE A 180 2.69 -13.67 20.42
CA ILE A 180 3.22 -14.62 19.45
C ILE A 180 2.11 -15.01 18.48
N MET A 181 2.38 -14.85 17.19
CA MET A 181 1.43 -15.10 16.12
C MET A 181 1.97 -16.15 15.14
N ASP A 182 1.07 -16.96 14.56
CA ASP A 182 1.42 -17.88 13.46
C ASP A 182 1.62 -17.15 12.12
N GLU A 183 1.98 -17.89 11.08
CA GLU A 183 2.19 -17.36 9.72
C GLU A 183 0.94 -16.73 9.08
N ALA A 184 -0.25 -17.03 9.60
CA ALA A 184 -1.51 -16.42 9.19
C ALA A 184 -1.89 -15.20 10.05
N GLY A 185 -1.03 -14.79 10.98
CA GLY A 185 -1.24 -13.67 11.90
C GLY A 185 -2.20 -13.99 13.06
N ARG A 186 -2.51 -15.27 13.31
CA ARG A 186 -3.40 -15.66 14.42
C ARG A 186 -2.60 -15.66 15.72
N LEU A 187 -3.16 -15.03 16.76
CA LEU A 187 -2.56 -15.00 18.09
C LEU A 187 -2.52 -16.40 18.72
N ILE A 188 -1.32 -16.88 19.01
CA ILE A 188 -1.04 -18.15 19.69
C ILE A 188 -0.88 -17.94 21.19
N LEU A 189 -0.19 -16.87 21.58
CA LEU A 189 0.10 -16.56 22.98
C LEU A 189 0.16 -15.05 23.18
N GLN A 190 -0.49 -14.57 24.24
CA GLN A 190 -0.33 -13.20 24.75
C GLN A 190 -0.18 -13.24 26.26
N LYS A 191 0.89 -12.65 26.80
CA LYS A 191 1.06 -12.51 28.24
C LYS A 191 2.02 -11.36 28.59
N PRO A 192 1.79 -10.67 29.72
CA PRO A 192 2.80 -9.77 30.27
C PRO A 192 4.01 -10.58 30.76
N VAL A 193 5.20 -10.12 30.42
CA VAL A 193 6.47 -10.76 30.75
C VAL A 193 7.45 -9.75 31.29
N ASN A 194 8.21 -10.16 32.30
CA ASN A 194 9.41 -9.46 32.68
C ASN A 194 10.56 -10.02 31.83
N LEU A 195 11.16 -9.20 30.97
CA LEU A 195 12.31 -9.57 30.14
C LEU A 195 13.57 -8.94 30.73
N ASP A 196 13.78 -9.14 32.02
CA ASP A 196 15.06 -8.87 32.67
C ASP A 196 16.15 -9.82 32.15
N GLY A 197 17.41 -9.51 32.45
CA GLY A 197 18.58 -9.97 31.72
C GLY A 197 18.73 -11.48 31.46
N ASP A 198 17.98 -12.36 32.12
CA ASP A 198 18.06 -13.81 31.89
C ASP A 198 17.11 -14.30 30.79
N GLY A 199 16.15 -13.47 30.34
CA GLY A 199 15.15 -13.86 29.36
C GLY A 199 14.14 -14.89 29.90
N ILE A 200 13.11 -15.18 29.11
CA ILE A 200 12.08 -16.17 29.47
C ILE A 200 12.15 -17.39 28.57
N PRO A 201 12.06 -18.62 29.13
CA PRO A 201 11.91 -19.81 28.33
C PRO A 201 10.48 -19.91 27.78
N LEU A 202 10.35 -20.34 26.54
CA LEU A 202 9.11 -20.70 25.87
C LEU A 202 9.25 -22.12 25.31
N ASP A 203 8.42 -23.03 25.82
CA ASP A 203 8.28 -24.38 25.28
C ASP A 203 7.48 -24.34 23.98
N VAL A 204 8.07 -24.85 22.91
CA VAL A 204 7.51 -24.93 21.55
C VAL A 204 7.42 -26.38 21.05
N SER A 205 7.65 -27.37 21.92
CA SER A 205 7.68 -28.79 21.55
C SER A 205 6.37 -29.32 20.96
N GLU A 206 5.24 -28.74 21.36
CA GLU A 206 3.90 -29.10 20.86
C GLU A 206 3.40 -28.17 19.74
N TRP A 207 4.24 -27.23 19.27
CA TRP A 207 3.85 -26.28 18.24
C TRP A 207 4.09 -26.89 16.85
N ALA A 208 3.27 -26.47 15.87
CA ALA A 208 3.47 -26.91 14.50
C ALA A 208 4.79 -26.33 13.94
N ALA A 209 5.50 -27.10 13.11
CA ALA A 209 6.66 -26.59 12.40
C ALA A 209 6.24 -25.42 11.49
N GLY A 210 6.97 -24.30 11.57
CA GLY A 210 6.58 -23.07 10.87
C GLY A 210 7.31 -21.83 11.36
N VAL A 211 6.93 -20.69 10.78
CA VAL A 211 7.44 -19.37 11.18
C VAL A 211 6.40 -18.67 12.05
N TYR A 212 6.85 -18.17 13.19
CA TYR A 212 6.05 -17.42 14.14
C TYR A 212 6.62 -16.01 14.30
N THR A 213 5.76 -15.02 14.40
CA THR A 213 6.17 -13.63 14.72
C THR A 213 6.06 -13.43 16.22
N VAL A 214 7.17 -13.08 16.86
CA VAL A 214 7.21 -12.74 18.28
C VAL A 214 7.35 -11.23 18.40
N LYS A 215 6.39 -10.59 19.08
CA LYS A 215 6.33 -9.15 19.31
C LYS A 215 6.35 -8.89 20.82
N ALA A 216 7.27 -8.05 21.28
CA ALA A 216 7.35 -7.59 22.66
C ALA A 216 7.16 -6.08 22.67
N HIS A 217 6.10 -5.59 23.31
CA HIS A 217 5.76 -4.18 23.28
C HIS A 217 5.34 -3.62 24.64
N ASN A 218 5.48 -2.32 24.82
CA ASN A 218 4.97 -1.56 25.96
C ASN A 218 4.70 -0.11 25.53
N GLU A 219 4.40 0.77 26.49
CA GLU A 219 4.06 2.18 26.21
C GLU A 219 5.18 2.96 25.50
N SER A 220 6.44 2.55 25.64
CA SER A 220 7.60 3.29 25.13
C SER A 220 8.20 2.70 23.86
N GLN A 221 8.03 1.39 23.62
CA GLN A 221 8.66 0.71 22.48
C GLN A 221 7.94 -0.57 22.06
N SER A 222 8.14 -0.95 20.80
CA SER A 222 7.68 -2.20 20.23
C SER A 222 8.82 -2.86 19.47
N LEU A 223 9.10 -4.12 19.78
CA LEU A 223 10.16 -4.94 19.20
C LEU A 223 9.53 -6.19 18.57
N SER A 224 10.05 -6.64 17.42
CA SER A 224 9.60 -7.91 16.83
C SER A 224 10.73 -8.70 16.19
N GLN A 225 10.65 -10.02 16.26
CA GLN A 225 11.56 -10.95 15.60
C GLN A 225 10.81 -12.23 15.22
N ASN A 226 11.21 -12.85 14.10
CA ASN A 226 10.67 -14.14 13.69
C ASN A 226 11.35 -15.29 14.44
N MET A 227 10.55 -16.25 14.89
CA MET A 227 10.95 -17.52 15.50
C MET A 227 10.61 -18.67 14.55
N ILE A 228 11.54 -19.59 14.36
CA ILE A 228 11.38 -20.77 13.49
C ILE A 228 11.24 -22.01 14.39
N VAL A 229 10.09 -22.69 14.29
CA VAL A 229 9.81 -23.96 14.99
C VAL A 229 10.01 -25.13 14.02
N GLN A 230 10.68 -26.20 14.47
CA GLN A 230 10.99 -27.40 13.69
C GLN A 230 10.38 -28.67 14.29
#